data_AF-A0AA38XUM6-F1
#
_entry.id   AF-A0AA38XUM6-F1
#
_cell.length_a   1.000
_cell.length_b   1.000
_cell.length_c   1.000
_cell.angle_alpha   90.00
_cell.angle_beta   90.00
_cell.angle_gamma   90.00
#
_symmetry.space_group_name_H-M   'P 1'
#
loop_
_entity.id
_entity.type
_entity.pdbx_description
1 polymer ?
#
loop_
_entity_poly.entity_id
_entity_poly.type
_entity_poly.pdbx_seq_one_letter_code
_entity_poly.pdbx_strand_id
1 'polypeptide(L)'
;MAEPPIGNLNPQATTFEPAMLTMVVFTVLDGGTGFLKVGYAAQNFPEHQFPSIVGRPILRSEERAGDIVVKDIMCGDEAAAARSMLQISYPV
;
A
#
# COMPACT_ATOMS: atom_id res chain seq x y z
N MET A 1 10.72 -1.74 57.21
CA MET A 1 10.05 -1.34 55.97
C MET A 1 10.75 -0.07 55.52
N ALA A 2 11.72 -0.19 54.61
CA ALA A 2 12.53 0.93 54.14
C ALA A 2 11.96 1.38 52.79
N GLU A 3 11.69 2.67 52.64
CA GLU A 3 11.27 3.27 51.37
C GLU A 3 12.43 3.19 50.35
N PRO A 4 12.14 2.94 49.06
CA PRO A 4 13.19 2.93 48.05
C PRO A 4 13.67 4.37 47.75
N PRO A 5 14.96 4.55 47.40
CA PRO A 5 15.49 5.87 47.10
C PRO A 5 14.88 6.42 45.81
N ILE A 6 14.40 7.66 45.87
CA ILE A 6 13.92 8.41 44.70
C ILE A 6 15.13 8.64 43.80
N GLY A 7 15.20 7.90 42.69
CA GLY A 7 16.23 8.07 41.68
C GLY A 7 16.23 9.51 41.19
N ASN A 8 17.37 10.19 41.32
CA ASN A 8 17.65 11.48 40.69
C ASN A 8 17.33 11.37 39.19
N LEU A 9 16.23 11.99 38.77
CA LEU A 9 15.93 12.23 37.36
C LEU A 9 16.94 13.25 36.85
N ASN A 10 17.95 12.76 36.15
CA ASN A 10 18.94 13.58 35.45
C ASN A 10 18.22 14.57 34.52
N PRO A 11 18.34 15.90 34.72
CA PRO A 11 17.70 16.91 33.86
C PRO A 11 18.33 17.02 32.46
N GLN A 12 19.27 16.17 32.08
CA GLN A 12 19.89 16.15 30.75
C GLN A 12 19.26 15.14 29.76
N ALA A 13 18.11 14.55 30.07
CA ALA A 13 17.39 13.67 29.12
C ALA A 13 16.47 14.42 28.12
N THR A 14 16.72 15.71 27.86
CA THR A 14 15.90 16.56 26.96
C THR A 14 16.65 17.13 25.75
N THR A 15 17.82 16.61 25.42
CA THR A 15 18.41 16.82 24.10
C THR A 15 18.08 15.63 23.21
N PHE A 16 16.96 15.76 22.49
CA PHE A 16 16.69 14.94 21.30
C PHE A 16 17.73 15.29 20.24
N GLU A 17 18.60 14.34 19.91
CA GLU A 17 19.57 14.44 18.82
C GLU A 17 18.81 14.72 17.49
N PRO A 18 19.07 15.85 16.81
CA PRO A 18 18.35 16.22 15.58
C PRO A 18 18.73 15.38 14.36
N ALA A 19 19.59 14.37 14.52
CA ALA A 19 20.10 13.53 13.43
C ALA A 19 19.14 12.44 12.95
N MET A 20 17.97 12.26 13.58
CA MET A 20 16.92 11.35 13.11
C MET A 20 15.73 12.10 12.45
N LEU A 21 15.91 13.37 12.11
CA LEU A 21 14.89 14.20 11.47
C LEU A 21 15.14 14.36 9.97
N THR A 22 15.24 13.28 9.20
CA THR A 22 15.10 13.34 7.73
C THR A 22 14.92 11.95 7.13
N MET A 23 13.66 11.52 7.02
CA MET A 23 13.04 11.01 5.78
C MET A 23 11.68 10.38 6.12
N VAL A 24 10.76 11.17 6.66
CA VAL A 24 9.34 10.79 6.58
C VAL A 24 8.89 11.15 5.17
N VAL A 25 8.85 10.15 4.29
CA VAL A 25 8.29 10.31 2.95
C VAL A 25 6.81 9.95 3.02
N PHE A 26 5.95 10.91 2.71
CA PHE A 26 4.51 10.67 2.66
C PHE A 26 4.13 10.08 1.31
N THR A 27 3.38 8.98 1.30
CA THR A 27 2.76 8.44 0.09
C THR A 27 1.42 9.13 -0.14
N VAL A 28 1.18 9.57 -1.36
CA VAL A 28 -0.09 10.14 -1.83
C VAL A 28 -0.81 9.08 -2.66
N LEU A 29 -2.07 8.84 -2.32
CA LEU A 29 -2.97 7.91 -3.02
C LEU A 29 -4.16 8.71 -3.58
N ASP A 30 -4.26 8.79 -4.90
CA ASP A 30 -5.39 9.39 -5.60
C ASP A 30 -6.30 8.27 -6.15
N GLY A 31 -7.40 8.00 -5.44
CA GLY A 31 -8.34 6.93 -5.74
C GLY A 31 -9.42 7.36 -6.73
N GLY A 32 -9.14 7.26 -8.03
CA GLY A 32 -10.13 7.46 -9.08
C GLY A 32 -10.93 6.19 -9.39
N THR A 33 -12.16 6.35 -9.90
CA THR A 33 -13.02 5.23 -10.36
C THR A 33 -12.44 4.47 -11.55
N GLY A 34 -11.65 5.15 -12.39
CA GLY A 34 -10.93 4.52 -13.51
C GLY A 34 -9.54 4.01 -13.12
N PHE A 35 -8.77 4.81 -12.36
CA PHE A 35 -7.39 4.52 -12.03
C PHE A 35 -7.04 4.99 -10.62
N LEU A 36 -6.25 4.17 -9.94
CA LEU A 36 -5.55 4.52 -8.72
C LEU A 36 -4.16 5.04 -9.10
N LYS A 37 -3.81 6.23 -8.64
CA LYS A 37 -2.48 6.81 -8.82
C LYS A 37 -1.77 6.90 -7.49
N VAL A 38 -0.49 6.57 -7.49
CA VAL A 38 0.35 6.53 -6.30
C VAL A 38 1.62 7.31 -6.57
N GLY A 39 2.07 8.10 -5.61
CA GLY A 39 3.34 8.80 -5.67
C GLY A 39 3.79 9.28 -4.30
N TYR A 40 4.93 9.94 -4.26
CA TYR A 40 5.42 10.57 -3.02
C TYR A 40 5.05 12.05 -2.97
N ALA A 41 4.84 12.55 -1.75
CA ALA A 41 4.61 13.97 -1.52
C ALA A 41 5.76 14.81 -2.05
N ALA A 42 5.43 16.00 -2.57
CA ALA A 42 6.33 16.92 -3.25
C ALA A 42 6.90 16.45 -4.62
N GLN A 43 6.44 15.32 -5.16
CA GLN A 43 6.66 14.98 -6.57
C GLN A 43 5.56 15.55 -7.47
N ASN A 44 5.94 15.94 -8.69
CA ASN A 44 5.01 16.56 -9.66
C ASN A 44 4.14 15.54 -10.41
N PHE A 45 4.58 14.28 -10.49
CA PHE A 45 3.90 13.23 -11.24
C PHE A 45 3.72 11.98 -10.36
N PRO A 46 2.63 11.23 -10.55
CA PRO A 46 2.48 9.93 -9.89
C PRO A 46 3.59 9.00 -10.37
N GLU A 47 4.12 8.20 -9.45
CA GLU A 47 5.15 7.22 -9.74
C GLU A 47 4.55 5.97 -10.38
N HIS A 48 3.34 5.61 -9.94
CA HIS A 48 2.60 4.48 -10.46
C HIS A 48 1.13 4.81 -10.71
N GLN A 49 0.56 4.16 -11.70
CA GLN A 49 -0.86 4.22 -12.03
C GLN A 49 -1.36 2.83 -12.36
N PHE A 50 -2.46 2.42 -11.73
CA PHE A 50 -3.08 1.12 -11.92
C PHE A 50 -4.57 1.29 -12.23
N PRO A 51 -5.17 0.45 -13.08
CA PRO A 51 -6.62 0.39 -13.23
C PRO A 51 -7.31 0.10 -11.89
N SER A 52 -8.38 0.83 -11.56
CA SER A 52 -9.15 0.63 -10.32
C SER A 52 -10.13 -0.53 -10.46
N ILE A 53 -9.60 -1.74 -10.65
CA ILE A 53 -10.39 -2.95 -10.83
C ILE A 53 -9.90 -4.08 -9.93
N VAL A 54 -10.86 -4.88 -9.50
CA VAL A 54 -10.65 -6.15 -8.80
C VAL A 54 -11.39 -7.23 -9.58
N GLY A 55 -10.71 -8.31 -9.91
CA GLY A 55 -11.29 -9.46 -10.61
C GLY A 55 -11.32 -10.68 -9.72
N ARG A 56 -12.44 -11.41 -9.76
CA ARG A 56 -12.56 -12.76 -9.18
C ARG A 56 -12.82 -13.79 -10.28
N PRO A 57 -12.27 -15.02 -10.21
CA PRO A 57 -12.46 -16.02 -11.24
C PRO A 57 -13.93 -16.38 -11.47
N ILE A 58 -14.36 -16.41 -12.74
CA ILE A 58 -15.71 -16.85 -13.13
C ILE A 58 -15.81 -18.38 -13.04
N LEU A 59 -14.74 -19.08 -13.43
CA LEU A 59 -14.56 -20.52 -13.36
C LEU A 59 -13.52 -20.86 -12.29
N ARG A 60 -13.51 -22.10 -11.76
CA ARG A 60 -12.60 -22.51 -10.68
C ARG A 60 -11.13 -22.22 -11.06
N SER A 61 -10.39 -21.63 -10.11
CA SER A 61 -9.06 -21.01 -10.24
C SER A 61 -7.92 -21.89 -10.81
N GLU A 62 -8.16 -23.16 -11.11
CA GLU A 62 -7.13 -24.11 -11.60
C GLU A 62 -6.98 -24.11 -13.12
N GLU A 63 -7.79 -23.33 -13.84
CA GLU A 63 -7.71 -23.24 -15.30
C GLU A 63 -6.64 -22.21 -15.72
N ARG A 64 -5.55 -22.70 -16.34
CA ARG A 64 -4.58 -21.85 -17.02
C ARG A 64 -5.16 -21.37 -18.35
N ALA A 65 -5.38 -20.07 -18.52
CA ALA A 65 -5.57 -19.53 -19.85
C ALA A 65 -4.23 -19.07 -20.41
N GLY A 66 -3.59 -19.95 -21.17
CA GLY A 66 -2.24 -19.74 -21.66
C GLY A 66 -1.23 -19.72 -20.52
N ASP A 67 -0.44 -18.65 -20.42
CA ASP A 67 0.62 -18.49 -19.42
C ASP A 67 0.17 -17.78 -18.13
N ILE A 68 -1.10 -17.34 -18.05
CA ILE A 68 -1.61 -16.59 -16.91
C ILE A 68 -2.21 -17.56 -15.89
N VAL A 69 -1.60 -17.60 -14.70
CA VAL A 69 -2.14 -18.33 -13.55
C VAL A 69 -3.23 -17.48 -12.91
N VAL A 70 -4.47 -17.96 -12.98
CA VAL A 70 -5.64 -17.29 -12.42
C VAL A 70 -5.61 -17.43 -10.89
N LYS A 71 -5.61 -16.30 -10.18
CA LYS A 71 -5.67 -16.24 -8.71
C LYS A 71 -7.09 -15.95 -8.26
N ASP A 72 -7.43 -16.28 -7.02
CA ASP A 72 -8.75 -16.02 -6.43
C ASP A 72 -9.12 -14.53 -6.40
N ILE A 73 -8.11 -13.67 -6.28
CA ILE A 73 -8.24 -12.22 -6.38
C ILE A 73 -7.10 -11.72 -7.24
N MET A 74 -7.45 -10.95 -8.27
CA MET A 74 -6.50 -10.23 -9.12
C MET A 74 -6.86 -8.74 -9.10
N CYS A 75 -5.87 -7.86 -9.09
CA CYS A 75 -6.08 -6.40 -9.00
C CYS A 75 -5.31 -5.63 -10.08
N GLY A 76 -5.81 -4.46 -10.50
CA GLY A 76 -5.06 -3.58 -11.40
C GLY A 76 -4.69 -4.24 -12.74
N ASP A 77 -3.42 -4.15 -13.12
CA ASP A 77 -2.94 -4.61 -14.43
C ASP A 77 -3.09 -6.12 -14.63
N GLU A 78 -2.88 -6.93 -13.59
CA GLU A 78 -3.07 -8.39 -13.70
C GLU A 78 -4.56 -8.73 -13.93
N ALA A 79 -5.48 -8.01 -13.29
CA ALA A 79 -6.91 -8.18 -13.53
C ALA A 79 -7.33 -7.65 -14.91
N ALA A 80 -6.67 -6.60 -15.42
CA ALA A 80 -6.94 -6.06 -16.74
C ALA A 80 -6.50 -7.05 -17.84
N ALA A 81 -5.33 -7.67 -17.68
CA ALA A 81 -4.81 -8.68 -18.59
C ALA A 81 -5.67 -9.96 -18.62
N ALA A 82 -6.18 -10.37 -17.46
CA ALA A 82 -7.04 -11.55 -17.31
C ALA A 82 -8.54 -11.25 -17.38
N ARG A 83 -8.94 -10.07 -17.85
CA ARG A 83 -10.33 -9.55 -17.77
C ARG A 83 -11.40 -10.48 -18.34
N SER A 84 -11.08 -11.28 -19.36
CA SER A 84 -12.02 -12.21 -19.99
C SER A 84 -12.42 -13.39 -19.08
N MET A 85 -11.59 -13.73 -18.11
CA MET A 85 -11.80 -14.86 -17.20
C MET A 85 -12.31 -14.45 -15.81
N LEU A 86 -12.30 -13.15 -15.54
CA LEU A 86 -12.58 -12.60 -14.23
C LEU A 86 -13.90 -11.83 -14.25
N GLN A 87 -14.70 -12.02 -13.21
CA GLN A 87 -15.78 -11.14 -12.85
C GLN A 87 -15.15 -9.85 -12.29
N ILE A 88 -15.14 -8.80 -13.10
CA ILE A 88 -14.57 -7.50 -12.73
C ILE A 88 -15.54 -6.70 -11.89
N SER A 89 -15.01 -6.10 -10.82
CA SER A 89 -15.65 -5.11 -9.97
C SER A 89 -14.81 -3.84 -9.89
N TYR A 90 -15.48 -2.69 -9.85
CA TYR A 90 -14.87 -1.38 -9.60
C TYR A 90 -15.18 -1.00 -8.14
N PRO A 91 -14.19 -1.03 -7.23
CA PRO A 91 -14.42 -0.88 -5.79
C PRO A 91 -14.64 0.57 -5.33
N VAL A 92 -14.43 1.54 -6.22
CA VAL A 92 -14.61 3.00 -6.01
C VAL A 92 -15.76 3.46 -6.89
#